data_AF-A0A924WB28-F1
#
_entry.id   AF-A0A924WB28-F1
#
_cell.length_a   1.000
_cell.length_b   1.000
_cell.length_c   1.000
_cell.angle_alpha   90.00
_cell.angle_beta   90.00
_cell.angle_gamma   90.00
#
_symmetry.space_group_name_H-M   'P 1'
#
loop_
_entity.id
_entity.type
_entity.pdbx_description
1 polymer ?
#
loop_
_entity_poly.entity_id
_entity_poly.type
_entity_poly.pdbx_seq_one_letter_code
_entity_poly.pdbx_strand_id
1 'polypeptide(L)'
;MKTIYIFFILFSPIIVFGQTPAKYSIVVQGEKWIADNQPDSTLALAQNLLSQTNLDPFKRRQAFYLLGEVNSALGKSEEAIDLLQESIVLSQKNHDDPLLVWSLIAASRAMGDKENPSLDSVMFYLEGAKVLEVAIP
;
A
#
# COMPACT_ATOMS: atom_id res chain seq x y z
N MET A 1 -13.68 -40.06 42.87
CA MET A 1 -12.60 -39.18 42.41
C MET A 1 -12.06 -39.67 41.08
N LYS A 2 -12.22 -38.86 40.02
CA LYS A 2 -11.28 -38.67 38.88
C LYS A 2 -11.99 -37.78 37.86
N THR A 3 -11.82 -36.48 38.04
CA THR A 3 -12.21 -35.42 37.11
C THR A 3 -11.33 -35.54 35.88
N ILE A 4 -11.91 -35.84 34.71
CA ILE A 4 -11.20 -35.79 33.43
C ILE A 4 -11.27 -34.34 32.96
N TYR A 5 -10.16 -33.63 33.09
CA TYR A 5 -9.95 -32.34 32.43
C TYR A 5 -9.64 -32.61 30.96
N ILE A 6 -10.63 -32.43 30.09
CA ILE A 6 -10.37 -32.32 28.65
C ILE A 6 -9.78 -30.93 28.43
N PHE A 7 -8.47 -30.91 28.22
CA PHE A 7 -7.70 -29.76 27.80
C PHE A 7 -8.28 -29.23 26.48
N PHE A 8 -8.93 -28.06 26.53
CA PHE A 8 -9.15 -27.21 25.37
C PHE A 8 -7.77 -26.73 24.89
N ILE A 9 -7.13 -27.51 24.01
CA ILE A 9 -6.00 -27.03 23.21
C ILE A 9 -6.60 -26.02 22.23
N LEU A 10 -6.55 -24.75 22.65
CA LEU A 10 -6.13 -23.61 21.84
C LEU A 10 -6.39 -23.79 20.34
N PHE A 11 -7.64 -23.53 19.93
CA PHE A 11 -7.91 -22.89 18.65
C PHE A 11 -7.34 -21.46 18.71
N SER A 12 -6.02 -21.32 18.77
CA SER A 12 -5.39 -20.12 18.25
C SER A 12 -5.25 -20.38 16.76
N PRO A 13 -6.01 -19.71 15.87
CA PRO A 13 -5.47 -19.49 14.54
C PRO A 13 -4.18 -18.74 14.78
N ILE A 14 -3.05 -19.43 14.66
CA ILE A 14 -1.79 -18.76 14.36
C ILE A 14 -2.07 -18.16 13.00
N ILE A 15 -2.55 -16.93 13.01
CA ILE A 15 -2.65 -16.15 11.81
C ILE A 15 -1.20 -15.91 11.44
N VAL A 16 -0.70 -16.71 10.49
CA VAL A 16 0.52 -16.44 9.76
C VAL A 16 0.21 -15.26 8.83
N PHE A 17 -0.10 -14.10 9.41
CA PHE A 17 0.11 -12.85 8.70
C PHE A 17 1.63 -12.69 8.71
N GLY A 18 2.23 -12.93 7.55
CA GLY A 18 3.64 -12.59 7.31
C GLY A 18 3.88 -11.19 7.84
N GLN A 19 4.80 -11.06 8.78
CA GLN A 19 5.14 -9.74 9.32
C GLN A 19 5.57 -8.88 8.13
N THR A 20 4.84 -7.81 7.86
CA THR A 20 5.26 -6.84 6.85
C THR A 20 6.67 -6.39 7.23
N PRO A 21 7.66 -6.53 6.33
CA PRO A 21 9.04 -6.30 6.74
C PRO A 21 9.18 -4.87 7.26
N ALA A 22 9.92 -4.68 8.35
CA ALA A 22 9.97 -3.43 9.12
C ALA A 22 10.21 -2.18 8.26
N LYS A 23 10.85 -2.34 7.09
CA LYS A 23 11.05 -1.30 6.09
C LYS A 23 9.74 -0.68 5.57
N TYR A 24 8.58 -1.36 5.59
CA TYR A 24 7.28 -0.81 5.17
C TYR A 24 6.39 -0.33 6.33
N SER A 25 6.91 -0.24 7.56
CA SER A 25 6.15 0.21 8.73
C SER A 25 5.46 1.58 8.52
N ILE A 26 6.10 2.49 7.80
CA ILE A 26 5.56 3.81 7.45
C ILE A 26 4.32 3.69 6.56
N VAL A 27 4.36 2.79 5.57
CA VAL A 27 3.24 2.56 4.64
C VAL A 27 2.05 1.98 5.41
N VAL A 28 2.28 0.93 6.19
CA VAL A 28 1.25 0.27 7.00
C VAL A 28 0.61 1.25 7.99
N GLN A 29 1.40 2.13 8.59
CA GLN A 29 0.88 3.17 9.49
C GLN A 29 0.01 4.19 8.74
N GLY A 30 0.46 4.66 7.56
CA GLY A 30 -0.30 5.60 6.76
C GLY A 30 -1.62 5.03 6.25
N GLU A 31 -1.63 3.79 5.78
CA GLU A 31 -2.86 3.09 5.37
C GLU A 31 -3.81 2.90 6.56
N LYS A 32 -3.28 2.55 7.73
CA LYS A 32 -4.09 2.44 8.95
C LYS A 32 -4.78 3.76 9.27
N TRP A 33 -4.07 4.89 9.21
CA TRP A 33 -4.69 6.19 9.45
C TRP A 33 -5.76 6.53 8.42
N ILE A 34 -5.58 6.18 7.15
CA ILE A 34 -6.63 6.36 6.13
C ILE A 34 -7.86 5.52 6.49
N ALA A 35 -7.67 4.25 6.86
CA ALA A 35 -8.76 3.37 7.28
C ALA A 35 -9.48 3.86 8.54
N ASP A 36 -8.74 4.48 9.47
CA ASP A 36 -9.27 5.11 10.69
C ASP A 36 -9.89 6.51 10.43
N ASN A 37 -10.09 6.89 9.16
CA ASN A 37 -10.64 8.18 8.72
C ASN A 37 -9.81 9.40 9.18
N GLN A 38 -8.48 9.26 9.17
CA GLN A 38 -7.50 10.29 9.51
C GLN A 38 -6.53 10.56 8.34
N PRO A 39 -7.01 10.90 7.13
CA PRO A 39 -6.16 11.13 5.96
C PRO A 39 -5.16 12.28 6.17
N ASP A 40 -5.48 13.28 7.00
CA ASP A 40 -4.59 14.40 7.33
C ASP A 40 -3.30 13.94 8.04
N SER A 41 -3.37 12.90 8.87
CA SER A 41 -2.19 12.34 9.55
C SER A 41 -1.24 11.70 8.54
N THR A 42 -1.79 10.95 7.59
CA THR A 42 -1.02 10.35 6.49
C THR A 42 -0.44 11.42 5.56
N LEU A 43 -1.21 12.45 5.25
CA LEU A 43 -0.76 13.59 4.47
C LEU A 43 0.43 14.29 5.12
N ALA A 44 0.30 14.62 6.41
CA ALA A 44 1.35 15.29 7.18
C ALA A 44 2.64 14.45 7.25
N LEU A 45 2.51 13.13 7.46
CA LEU A 45 3.63 12.20 7.44
C LEU A 45 4.34 12.20 6.08
N ALA A 46 3.59 12.06 4.99
CA ALA A 46 4.17 11.98 3.66
C ALA A 46 4.83 13.30 3.23
N GLN A 47 4.21 14.45 3.53
CA GLN A 47 4.79 15.77 3.31
C GLN A 47 6.06 15.98 4.14
N ASN A 48 6.05 15.55 5.42
CA ASN A 48 7.24 15.63 6.26
C ASN A 48 8.40 14.83 5.67
N LEU A 49 8.15 13.61 5.18
CA LEU A 49 9.17 12.80 4.51
C LEU A 49 9.75 13.55 3.30
N LEU A 50 8.92 14.04 2.40
CA LEU A 50 9.36 14.73 1.18
C LEU A 50 10.05 16.08 1.43
N SER A 51 9.83 16.70 2.59
CA SER A 51 10.56 17.91 3.00
C SER A 51 12.03 17.67 3.37
N GLN A 52 12.43 16.41 3.60
CA GLN A 52 13.78 16.06 4.01
C GLN A 52 14.76 16.16 2.83
N THR A 53 15.78 17.01 2.97
CA THR A 53 16.77 17.30 1.90
C THR A 53 17.50 16.05 1.40
N ASN A 54 17.77 15.09 2.29
CA ASN A 54 18.49 13.85 2.00
C ASN A 54 17.59 12.63 2.21
N LEU A 55 16.33 12.71 1.79
CA LEU A 55 15.40 11.60 1.91
C LEU A 55 15.90 10.38 1.13
N ASP A 56 16.03 9.28 1.85
CA ASP A 56 16.34 7.97 1.29
C ASP A 56 15.38 7.62 0.14
N PRO A 57 15.88 7.15 -1.03
CA PRO A 57 15.03 6.84 -2.19
C PRO A 57 13.91 5.84 -1.88
N PHE A 58 14.16 4.89 -0.98
CA PHE A 58 13.15 3.91 -0.57
C PHE A 58 12.04 4.55 0.26
N LYS A 59 12.34 5.51 1.13
CA LYS A 59 11.31 6.32 1.81
C LYS A 59 10.60 7.30 0.88
N ARG A 60 11.29 7.83 -0.14
CA ARG A 60 10.71 8.75 -1.12
C ARG A 60 9.53 8.13 -1.88
N ARG A 61 9.71 6.92 -2.41
CA ARG A 61 8.64 6.17 -3.10
C ARG A 61 7.48 5.77 -2.17
N GLN A 62 7.75 5.51 -0.88
CA GLN A 62 6.70 5.28 0.12
C GLN A 62 5.88 6.55 0.37
N ALA A 63 6.54 7.71 0.44
CA ALA A 63 5.85 8.99 0.60
C ALA A 63 4.94 9.30 -0.60
N PHE A 64 5.42 9.04 -1.83
CA PHE A 64 4.59 9.17 -3.03
C PHE A 64 3.39 8.22 -3.02
N TYR A 65 3.59 6.96 -2.62
CA TYR A 65 2.49 6.00 -2.43
C TYR A 65 1.44 6.53 -1.45
N LEU A 66 1.88 6.98 -0.27
CA LEU A 66 0.98 7.49 0.77
C LEU A 66 0.24 8.77 0.34
N LEU A 67 0.89 9.68 -0.38
CA LEU A 67 0.20 10.84 -0.94
C LEU A 67 -0.85 10.42 -1.98
N GLY A 68 -0.55 9.43 -2.81
CA GLY A 68 -1.49 8.86 -3.76
C GLY A 68 -2.73 8.30 -3.08
N GLU A 69 -2.53 7.45 -2.08
CA GLU A 69 -3.61 6.85 -1.27
C GLU A 69 -4.46 7.92 -0.57
N VAL A 70 -3.84 8.96 0.00
CA VAL A 70 -4.57 10.08 0.60
C VAL A 70 -5.41 10.81 -0.44
N ASN A 71 -4.86 11.15 -1.61
CA ASN A 71 -5.62 11.85 -2.64
C ASN A 71 -6.78 11.00 -3.16
N SER A 72 -6.58 9.68 -3.31
CA SER A 72 -7.65 8.74 -3.67
C SER A 72 -8.76 8.75 -2.61
N ALA A 73 -8.42 8.65 -1.32
CA ALA A 73 -9.39 8.73 -0.23
C ALA A 73 -10.15 10.07 -0.16
N LEU A 74 -9.55 11.15 -0.67
CA LEU A 74 -10.16 12.47 -0.77
C LEU A 74 -10.97 12.68 -2.08
N GLY A 75 -11.09 11.65 -2.93
CA GLY A 75 -11.80 11.72 -4.21
C GLY A 75 -11.03 12.48 -5.31
N LYS A 76 -9.74 12.76 -5.09
CA LYS A 76 -8.84 13.43 -6.04
C LYS A 76 -8.13 12.40 -6.90
N SER A 77 -8.92 11.70 -7.72
CA SER A 77 -8.46 10.52 -8.45
C SER A 77 -7.31 10.83 -9.41
N GLU A 78 -7.33 11.97 -10.09
CA GLU A 78 -6.25 12.35 -11.04
C GLU A 78 -4.92 12.60 -10.34
N GLU A 79 -4.93 13.40 -9.28
CA GLU A 79 -3.74 13.66 -8.48
C GLU A 79 -3.23 12.39 -7.80
N ALA A 80 -4.13 11.51 -7.37
CA ALA A 80 -3.76 10.21 -6.82
C ALA A 80 -2.97 9.37 -7.82
N ILE A 81 -3.43 9.31 -9.08
CA ILE A 81 -2.77 8.54 -10.15
C ILE A 81 -1.37 9.10 -10.41
N ASP A 82 -1.22 10.41 -10.56
CA ASP A 82 0.07 11.05 -10.83
C ASP A 82 1.10 10.71 -9.72
N LEU A 83 0.67 10.79 -8.45
CA LEU A 83 1.51 10.46 -7.30
C LEU A 83 1.85 8.96 -7.22
N LEU A 84 0.90 8.09 -7.57
CA LEU A 84 1.12 6.64 -7.60
C LEU A 84 2.06 6.25 -8.74
N GLN A 85 2.00 6.93 -9.88
CA GLN A 85 2.94 6.74 -10.99
C GLN A 85 4.39 7.06 -10.57
N GLU A 86 4.61 8.14 -9.82
CA GLU A 86 5.93 8.44 -9.25
C GLU A 86 6.42 7.31 -8.34
N SER A 87 5.54 6.76 -7.49
CA SER A 87 5.88 5.60 -6.65
C SER A 87 6.23 4.35 -7.48
N ILE A 88 5.46 4.08 -8.54
CA ILE A 88 5.69 2.96 -9.47
C ILE A 88 7.06 3.11 -10.15
N VAL A 89 7.34 4.26 -10.76
CA VAL A 89 8.61 4.52 -11.48
C VAL A 89 9.81 4.35 -10.55
N LEU A 90 9.72 4.81 -9.31
CA LEU A 90 10.80 4.67 -8.34
C LEU A 90 10.96 3.24 -7.81
N SER A 91 9.88 2.44 -7.82
CA SER A 91 9.88 1.05 -7.33
C SER A 91 10.26 0.05 -8.42
N GLN A 92 10.03 0.37 -9.70
CA GLN A 92 10.37 -0.47 -10.87
C GLN A 92 11.83 -0.91 -10.93
N LYS A 93 12.75 -0.19 -10.29
CA LYS A 93 14.16 -0.57 -10.22
C LYS A 93 14.39 -1.89 -9.45
N ASN A 94 13.43 -2.32 -8.64
CA ASN A 94 13.49 -3.52 -7.82
C ASN A 94 12.23 -4.36 -8.10
N HIS A 95 12.34 -5.37 -8.97
CA HIS A 95 11.18 -6.18 -9.41
C HIS A 95 10.49 -6.95 -8.27
N ASP A 96 11.21 -7.31 -7.20
CA ASP A 96 10.66 -8.07 -6.05
C ASP A 96 10.20 -7.15 -4.90
N ASP A 97 9.71 -5.95 -5.25
CA ASP A 97 9.33 -4.94 -4.29
C ASP A 97 7.81 -4.92 -4.07
N PRO A 98 7.31 -5.35 -2.90
CA PRO A 98 5.88 -5.30 -2.60
C PRO A 98 5.23 -3.92 -2.82
N LEU A 99 5.99 -2.84 -2.64
CA LEU A 99 5.49 -1.49 -2.88
C LEU A 99 5.13 -1.25 -4.35
N LEU A 100 5.84 -1.86 -5.30
CA LEU A 100 5.47 -1.79 -6.71
C LEU A 100 4.08 -2.38 -6.94
N VAL A 101 3.81 -3.56 -6.37
CA VAL A 101 2.50 -4.23 -6.46
C VAL A 101 1.41 -3.38 -5.80
N TRP A 102 1.66 -2.87 -4.58
CA TRP A 102 0.71 -2.01 -3.89
C TRP A 102 0.39 -0.74 -4.66
N SER A 103 1.41 -0.06 -5.20
CA SER A 103 1.21 1.16 -6.00
C SER A 103 0.44 0.89 -7.30
N LEU A 104 0.65 -0.26 -7.95
CA LEU A 104 -0.13 -0.66 -9.13
C LEU A 104 -1.60 -0.90 -8.78
N ILE A 105 -1.89 -1.63 -7.70
CA ILE A 105 -3.26 -1.88 -7.23
C ILE A 105 -3.96 -0.57 -6.85
N ALA A 106 -3.27 0.29 -6.11
CA ALA A 106 -3.77 1.61 -5.74
C ALA A 106 -4.09 2.46 -6.98
N ALA A 107 -3.21 2.45 -8.00
CA ALA A 107 -3.42 3.20 -9.23
C ALA A 107 -4.63 2.66 -10.02
N SER A 108 -4.80 1.33 -10.10
CA SER A 108 -6.00 0.71 -10.67
C SER A 108 -7.28 1.18 -9.98
N ARG A 109 -7.29 1.22 -8.63
CA ARG A 109 -8.45 1.68 -7.87
C ARG A 109 -8.75 3.15 -8.14
N ALA A 110 -7.75 4.02 -8.03
CA ALA A 110 -7.90 5.44 -8.29
C ALA A 110 -8.39 5.72 -9.73
N MET A 111 -7.94 4.93 -10.72
CA MET A 111 -8.46 5.00 -12.09
C MET A 111 -9.93 4.58 -12.21
N GLY A 112 -10.36 3.56 -11.46
CA GLY A 112 -11.75 3.13 -11.40
C GLY A 112 -12.68 4.16 -10.78
N ASP A 113 -12.17 4.96 -9.84
CA ASP A 113 -12.90 6.03 -9.17
C ASP A 113 -13.02 7.32 -10.01
N LYS A 114 -12.42 7.39 -11.21
CA LYS A 114 -12.60 8.53 -12.12
C LYS A 114 -14.04 8.58 -12.64
N GLU A 115 -14.53 9.79 -12.93
CA GLU A 115 -15.86 10.01 -13.54
C GLU A 115 -16.02 9.28 -14.89
N ASN A 116 -14.92 9.11 -15.62
CA ASN A 116 -14.87 8.32 -16.85
C ASN A 116 -13.64 7.38 -16.86
N PRO A 117 -13.75 6.20 -16.23
CA PRO A 117 -12.61 5.30 -16.06
C PRO A 117 -12.26 4.64 -17.39
N SER A 118 -10.99 4.70 -17.78
CA SER A 118 -10.47 3.89 -18.89
C SER A 118 -10.26 2.46 -18.39
N LEU A 119 -11.15 1.55 -18.79
CA LEU A 119 -11.07 0.14 -18.41
C LEU A 119 -9.71 -0.47 -18.81
N ASP A 120 -9.20 -0.11 -20.00
CA ASP A 120 -7.91 -0.58 -20.50
C ASP A 120 -6.77 -0.19 -19.55
N SER A 121 -6.83 1.02 -18.99
CA SER A 121 -5.81 1.51 -18.06
C SER A 121 -5.92 0.89 -16.67
N VAL A 122 -7.14 0.62 -16.19
CA VAL A 122 -7.35 -0.15 -14.95
C VAL A 122 -6.77 -1.56 -15.09
N MET A 123 -7.09 -2.22 -16.21
CA MET A 123 -6.64 -3.58 -16.53
C MET A 123 -5.12 -3.64 -16.67
N PHE A 124 -4.49 -2.67 -17.33
CA PHE A 124 -3.04 -2.59 -17.47
C PHE A 124 -2.32 -2.67 -16.12
N TYR A 125 -2.75 -1.89 -15.14
CA TYR A 125 -2.14 -1.89 -13.80
C TYR A 125 -2.41 -3.18 -13.02
N LEU A 126 -3.61 -3.75 -13.13
CA LEU A 126 -3.95 -5.03 -12.49
C LEU A 126 -3.15 -6.20 -13.05
N GLU A 127 -2.96 -6.23 -14.37
CA GLU A 127 -2.13 -7.24 -15.04
C GLU A 127 -0.67 -7.13 -14.59
N GLY A 128 -0.14 -5.90 -14.51
CA GLY A 128 1.20 -5.65 -13.96
C GLY A 128 1.35 -6.17 -12.54
N ALA A 129 0.37 -5.90 -11.66
CA ALA A 129 0.39 -6.37 -10.27
C ALA A 129 0.36 -7.90 -10.19
N LYS A 130 -0.52 -8.54 -10.97
CA LYS A 130 -0.67 -10.01 -10.98
C LYS A 130 0.60 -10.74 -11.40
N VAL A 131 1.30 -10.24 -12.42
CA VAL A 131 2.57 -10.84 -12.89
C VAL A 131 3.62 -10.80 -11.78
N LEU A 132 3.69 -9.69 -11.05
CA LEU A 132 4.68 -9.47 -9.99
C LEU A 132 4.33 -10.20 -8.69
N GLU A 133 3.04 -10.33 -8.35
CA GLU A 133 2.60 -11.09 -7.17
C GLU A 133 3.03 -12.56 -7.23
N VAL A 134 2.99 -13.17 -8.42
CA VAL A 134 3.47 -14.55 -8.64
C VAL A 134 5.00 -14.66 -8.54
N ALA A 135 5.72 -13.56 -8.68
CA ALA A 135 7.19 -13.51 -8.65
C ALA A 135 7.78 -13.28 -7.24
N ILE A 136 6.97 -12.80 -6.28
CA ILE A 136 7.40 -12.60 -4.90
C ILE A 136 7.29 -13.94 -4.14
N PRO A 137 8.40 -14.53 -3.65
CA PRO A 137 8.40 -15.84 -3.00
C PRO A 137 7.76 -15.88 -1.62
#